data_AF-A0A1C7P7S2-F1
#
_entry.id   AF-A0A1C7P7S2-F1
#
_cell.length_a   1.000
_cell.length_b   1.000
_cell.length_c   1.000
_cell.angle_alpha   90.00
_cell.angle_beta   90.00
_cell.angle_gamma   90.00
#
_symmetry.space_group_name_H-M   'P 1'
#
loop_
_entity.id
_entity.type
_entity.pdbx_description
1 polymer ?
#
loop_
_entity_poly.entity_id
_entity_poly.type
_entity_poly.pdbx_seq_one_letter_code
_entity_poly.pdbx_strand_id
1 'polypeptide(L)'
;MAITAKDVQQLNEYAKGVMDRAEHHAGNVKGSALTVLGGIIWRADADSIRIRQYAGSPANMLWIKVNGKDYAFRYDHASEQIEIRDGSQNGTILHAIDDAVPITAIETIMRGL
;
A
#
# COMPACT_ATOMS: atom_id res chain seq x y z
N MET A 1 -2.75 -15.15 -5.98
CA MET A 1 -2.87 -14.49 -7.31
C MET A 1 -2.89 -12.98 -7.10
N ALA A 2 -2.71 -12.20 -8.16
CA ALA A 2 -2.84 -10.75 -8.10
C ALA A 2 -3.68 -10.28 -9.28
N ILE A 3 -4.45 -9.22 -9.09
CA ILE A 3 -5.14 -8.50 -10.16
C ILE A 3 -4.44 -7.18 -10.42
N THR A 4 -4.40 -6.74 -11.66
CA THR A 4 -4.00 -5.37 -11.98
C THR A 4 -5.22 -4.48 -11.85
N ALA A 5 -5.11 -3.39 -11.07
CA ALA A 5 -6.15 -2.37 -11.03
C ALA A 5 -6.15 -1.62 -12.37
N LYS A 6 -7.30 -1.62 -13.06
CA LYS A 6 -7.53 -1.01 -14.37
C LYS A 6 -8.44 0.21 -14.33
N ASP A 7 -9.18 0.37 -13.24
CA ASP A 7 -10.14 1.44 -13.09
C ASP A 7 -10.28 1.91 -11.64
N VAL A 8 -11.04 2.99 -11.47
CA VAL A 8 -11.34 3.60 -10.16
C VAL A 8 -12.18 2.67 -9.30
N GLN A 9 -13.01 1.79 -9.89
CA GLN A 9 -13.87 0.89 -9.13
C GLN A 9 -13.02 -0.13 -8.37
N GLN A 10 -12.03 -0.76 -9.02
CA GLN A 10 -11.13 -1.71 -8.38
C GLN A 10 -10.28 -1.06 -7.27
N LEU A 11 -9.82 0.19 -7.49
CA LEU A 11 -9.14 0.96 -6.47
C LEU A 11 -10.05 1.31 -5.29
N ASN A 12 -11.32 1.63 -5.55
CA ASN A 12 -12.32 1.89 -4.52
C ASN A 12 -12.62 0.65 -3.67
N GLU A 13 -12.82 -0.51 -4.30
CA GLU A 13 -13.05 -1.78 -3.62
C GLU A 13 -11.84 -2.16 -2.75
N TYR A 14 -10.63 -1.96 -3.26
CA TYR A 14 -9.41 -2.16 -2.49
C TYR A 14 -9.31 -1.21 -1.29
N ALA A 15 -9.51 0.09 -1.51
CA ALA A 15 -9.46 1.10 -0.47
C ALA A 15 -10.48 0.83 0.64
N LYS A 16 -11.72 0.46 0.30
CA LYS A 16 -12.73 0.03 1.28
C LYS A 16 -12.24 -1.14 2.11
N GLY A 17 -11.73 -2.19 1.48
CA GLY A 17 -11.21 -3.35 2.20
C GLY A 17 -10.04 -3.01 3.13
N VAL A 18 -9.12 -2.13 2.71
CA VAL A 18 -8.03 -1.64 3.56
C VAL A 18 -8.57 -0.90 4.77
N MET A 19 -9.49 0.05 4.57
CA MET A 19 -10.04 0.88 5.64
C MET A 19 -10.92 0.08 6.61
N ASP A 20 -11.74 -0.84 6.12
CA ASP A 20 -12.54 -1.73 6.96
C ASP A 20 -11.64 -2.58 7.88
N ARG A 21 -10.51 -3.08 7.37
CA ARG A 21 -9.56 -3.85 8.19
C ARG A 21 -8.77 -2.97 9.16
N ALA A 22 -8.42 -1.75 8.75
CA ALA A 22 -7.77 -0.79 9.64
C ALA A 22 -8.67 -0.40 10.83
N GLU A 23 -9.97 -0.26 10.59
CA GLU A 23 -10.94 0.04 11.65
C GLU A 23 -11.01 -1.05 12.71
N HIS A 24 -10.98 -2.32 12.30
CA HIS A 24 -11.18 -3.47 13.20
C HIS A 24 -9.90 -4.06 13.80
N HIS A 25 -8.76 -3.98 13.09
CA HIS A 25 -7.56 -4.77 13.41
C HIS A 25 -6.23 -4.04 13.28
N ALA A 26 -6.20 -2.80 12.80
CA ALA A 26 -4.96 -2.06 12.60
C ALA A 26 -5.13 -0.56 12.96
N GLY A 27 -5.38 -0.32 14.25
CA GLY A 27 -5.72 1.01 14.75
C GLY A 27 -4.63 2.07 14.55
N ASN A 28 -3.38 1.64 14.38
CA ASN A 28 -2.23 2.52 14.22
C ASN A 28 -1.95 2.94 12.77
N VAL A 29 -2.75 2.55 11.79
CA VAL A 29 -2.49 2.89 10.38
C VAL A 29 -3.68 3.52 9.65
N LYS A 30 -4.69 4.02 10.35
CA LYS A 30 -5.95 4.47 9.72
C LYS A 30 -5.70 5.71 8.83
N GLY A 31 -5.11 6.76 9.38
CA GLY A 31 -4.87 8.00 8.65
C GLY A 31 -3.75 7.86 7.62
N SER A 32 -2.69 7.15 8.01
CA SER A 32 -1.56 6.85 7.15
C SER A 32 -1.94 5.94 5.98
N ALA A 33 -2.87 4.99 6.13
CA ALA A 33 -3.35 4.16 5.02
C ALA A 33 -3.97 5.00 3.90
N LEU A 34 -4.83 5.98 4.23
CA LEU A 34 -5.40 6.89 3.22
C LEU A 34 -4.30 7.71 2.53
N THR A 35 -3.30 8.17 3.29
CA THR A 35 -2.17 8.94 2.75
C THR A 35 -1.32 8.09 1.80
N VAL A 36 -1.01 6.85 2.19
CA VAL A 36 -0.26 5.89 1.37
C VAL A 36 -1.05 5.50 0.12
N LEU A 37 -2.37 5.27 0.21
CA LEU A 37 -3.24 5.02 -0.95
C LEU A 37 -3.18 6.17 -1.97
N GLY A 38 -3.28 7.42 -1.49
CA GLY A 38 -3.11 8.61 -2.34
C GLY A 38 -1.73 8.67 -3.00
N GLY A 39 -0.67 8.37 -2.23
CA GLY A 39 0.69 8.30 -2.76
C GLY A 39 0.88 7.22 -3.82
N ILE A 40 0.27 6.04 -3.66
CA ILE A 40 0.31 4.94 -4.62
C ILE A 40 -0.32 5.38 -5.94
N ILE A 41 -1.51 5.97 -5.89
CA ILE A 41 -2.22 6.45 -7.07
C ILE A 41 -1.43 7.57 -7.78
N TRP A 42 -0.77 8.43 -7.02
CA TRP A 42 0.06 9.50 -7.56
C TRP A 42 1.34 9.00 -8.23
N ARG A 43 2.02 8.02 -7.62
CA ARG A 43 3.40 7.65 -8.02
C ARG A 43 3.49 6.45 -8.94
N ALA A 44 2.50 5.58 -8.96
CA ALA A 44 2.56 4.36 -9.74
C ALA A 44 2.66 4.64 -11.24
N ASP A 45 3.55 3.93 -11.92
CA ASP A 45 3.58 3.85 -13.38
C ASP A 45 2.24 3.29 -13.89
N ALA A 46 1.86 3.66 -15.11
CA ALA A 46 0.64 3.17 -15.75
C ALA A 46 0.56 1.63 -15.73
N ASP A 47 -0.63 1.10 -15.46
CA ASP A 47 -0.92 -0.34 -15.43
C ASP A 47 -0.08 -1.17 -14.44
N SER A 48 0.58 -0.54 -13.47
CA SER A 48 1.52 -1.23 -12.57
C SER A 48 0.96 -1.62 -11.20
N ILE A 49 -0.19 -1.06 -10.80
CA ILE A 49 -0.81 -1.35 -9.50
C ILE A 49 -1.38 -2.77 -9.52
N ARG A 50 -0.70 -3.69 -8.82
CA ARG A 50 -1.09 -5.10 -8.69
C ARG A 50 -1.54 -5.38 -7.27
N ILE A 51 -2.81 -5.71 -7.08
CA ILE A 51 -3.40 -6.00 -5.78
C ILE A 51 -3.36 -7.51 -5.55
N ARG A 52 -2.80 -7.93 -4.41
CA ARG A 52 -2.82 -9.35 -4.01
C ARG A 52 -4.25 -9.79 -3.75
N GLN A 53 -4.60 -10.98 -4.21
CA GLN A 53 -5.83 -11.66 -3.82
C GLN A 53 -5.52 -12.87 -2.92
N TYR A 54 -6.37 -13.06 -1.91
CA TYR A 54 -6.44 -14.26 -1.09
C TYR A 54 -7.88 -14.78 -1.10
N ALA A 55 -8.06 -16.04 -1.51
CA ALA A 55 -9.37 -16.67 -1.66
C ALA A 55 -10.40 -15.86 -2.49
N GLY A 56 -9.93 -15.17 -3.54
CA GLY A 56 -10.78 -14.34 -4.43
C GLY A 56 -10.99 -12.90 -3.96
N SER A 57 -10.65 -12.58 -2.71
CA SER A 57 -10.80 -11.24 -2.14
C SER A 57 -9.48 -10.47 -2.10
N PRO A 58 -9.48 -9.13 -2.23
CA PRO A 58 -8.28 -8.31 -2.05
C PRO A 58 -7.66 -8.50 -0.66
N ALA A 59 -6.36 -8.76 -0.63
CA ALA A 59 -5.56 -8.84 0.60
C ALA A 59 -4.84 -7.50 0.87
N ASN A 60 -4.36 -7.29 2.10
CA ASN A 60 -3.59 -6.11 2.52
C ASN A 60 -2.17 -6.06 1.97
N MET A 61 -2.04 -6.25 0.66
CA MET A 61 -0.75 -6.21 -0.01
C MET A 61 -0.94 -5.85 -1.47
N LEU A 62 -0.11 -4.95 -1.97
CA LEU A 62 -0.04 -4.62 -3.38
C LEU A 62 1.40 -4.42 -3.82
N TRP A 63 1.59 -4.37 -5.13
CA TRP A 63 2.82 -3.93 -5.77
C TRP A 63 2.52 -2.77 -6.70
N ILE A 64 3.51 -1.90 -6.87
CA ILE A 64 3.52 -0.87 -7.92
C ILE A 64 4.87 -0.88 -8.61
N LYS A 65 4.94 -0.22 -9.75
CA LYS A 65 6.21 0.26 -10.30
C LYS A 65 6.29 1.77 -10.19
N VAL A 66 7.48 2.31 -9.95
CA VAL A 66 7.76 3.74 -10.03
C VAL A 66 9.05 3.89 -10.83
N ASN A 67 9.00 4.59 -11.96
CA ASN A 67 10.12 4.73 -12.89
C ASN A 67 10.72 3.36 -13.28
N GLY A 68 9.88 2.35 -13.49
CA GLY A 68 10.26 0.99 -13.84
C GLY A 68 10.74 0.12 -12.67
N LYS A 69 10.92 0.66 -11.47
CA LYS A 69 11.35 -0.08 -10.28
C LYS A 69 10.15 -0.61 -9.49
N ASP A 70 10.18 -1.90 -9.15
CA ASP A 70 9.11 -2.55 -8.37
C ASP A 70 9.20 -2.22 -6.88
N TYR A 71 8.04 -1.98 -6.26
CA TYR A 71 7.88 -1.81 -4.82
C TYR A 71 6.70 -2.64 -4.32
N ALA A 72 6.82 -3.20 -3.11
CA ALA A 72 5.73 -3.91 -2.45
C ALA A 72 5.25 -3.14 -1.21
N PHE A 73 3.94 -3.05 -1.05
CA PHE A 73 3.28 -2.45 0.11
C PHE A 73 2.57 -3.56 0.87
N ARG A 74 2.82 -3.68 2.17
CA ARG A 74 2.29 -4.75 3.02
C ARG A 74 1.99 -4.21 4.41
N TYR A 75 0.87 -4.62 5.00
CA TYR A 75 0.67 -4.48 6.43
C TYR A 75 1.39 -5.60 7.18
N ASP A 76 2.19 -5.26 8.18
CA ASP A 76 2.83 -6.21 9.09
C ASP A 76 2.12 -6.25 10.44
N HIS A 77 1.65 -7.44 10.83
CA HIS A 77 0.86 -7.62 12.04
C HIS A 77 1.68 -7.59 13.35
N ALA A 78 3.00 -7.73 13.28
CA ALA A 78 3.85 -7.74 14.48
C ALA A 78 4.27 -6.31 14.88
N SER A 79 4.61 -5.50 13.88
CA SER A 79 4.96 -4.08 14.06
C SER A 79 3.76 -3.14 13.98
N GLU A 80 2.64 -3.60 13.43
CA GLU A 80 1.45 -2.79 13.14
C GLU A 80 1.70 -1.62 12.19
N GLN A 81 2.61 -1.81 11.23
CA GLN A 81 3.01 -0.78 10.27
C GLN A 81 2.72 -1.21 8.83
N ILE A 82 2.52 -0.21 7.96
CA ILE A 82 2.56 -0.38 6.51
C ILE A 82 4.03 -0.32 6.08
N GLU A 83 4.55 -1.44 5.61
CA GLU A 83 5.90 -1.55 5.08
C GLU A 83 5.92 -1.23 3.57
N ILE A 84 6.89 -0.42 3.16
CA ILE A 84 7.30 -0.28 1.76
C ILE A 84 8.59 -1.08 1.59
N ARG A 85 8.59 -2.04 0.68
CA ARG A 85 9.68 -3.00 0.46
C ARG A 85 10.21 -2.92 -0.96
N ASP A 86 11.51 -3.21 -1.10
CA ASP A 86 12.21 -3.24 -2.38
C ASP A 86 11.81 -4.46 -3.23
N GLY A 87 11.19 -4.23 -4.39
CA GLY A 87 10.87 -5.25 -5.40
C GLY A 87 9.73 -6.21 -5.06
N SER A 88 9.79 -6.88 -3.90
CA SER A 88 8.88 -7.99 -3.57
C SER A 88 8.42 -7.99 -2.11
N GLN A 89 7.43 -8.83 -1.80
CA GLN A 89 6.92 -9.01 -0.44
C GLN A 89 7.99 -9.47 0.58
N ASN A 90 9.06 -10.12 0.09
CA ASN A 90 10.19 -10.59 0.90
C ASN A 90 11.42 -9.68 0.77
N GLY A 91 11.30 -8.56 0.05
CA GLY A 91 12.37 -7.59 -0.12
C GLY A 91 12.67 -6.85 1.18
N THR A 92 13.82 -6.18 1.20
CA THR A 92 14.23 -5.33 2.32
C THR A 92 13.19 -4.24 2.57
N ILE A 93 12.89 -3.99 3.85
CA ILE A 93 12.03 -2.88 4.27
C ILE A 93 12.79 -1.57 4.02
N LEU A 94 12.23 -0.71 3.18
CA LEU A 94 12.75 0.63 2.90
C LEU A 94 12.15 1.65 3.88
N HIS A 95 10.85 1.52 4.14
CA HIS A 95 10.10 2.38 5.06
C HIS A 95 9.05 1.57 5.80
N ALA A 96 8.74 1.99 7.03
CA ALA A 96 7.62 1.49 7.81
C ALA A 96 6.80 2.69 8.30
N ILE A 97 5.50 2.65 8.06
CA ILE A 97 4.59 3.79 8.22
C ILE A 97 3.44 3.40 9.14
N ASP A 98 3.17 4.28 10.10
CA ASP A 98 1.99 4.28 10.95
C ASP A 98 1.46 5.72 11.10
N ASP A 99 0.43 5.90 11.92
CA ASP A 99 -0.24 7.17 12.18
C ASP A 99 0.62 8.13 13.01
N ALA A 100 1.77 7.70 13.56
CA ALA A 100 2.73 8.60 14.19
C ALA A 100 3.68 9.25 13.16
N VAL A 101 3.80 8.68 11.94
CA VAL A 101 4.58 9.28 10.86
C VAL A 101 3.83 10.51 10.31
N PRO A 102 4.44 11.71 10.33
CA PRO A 102 3.80 12.91 9.81
C PRO A 102 3.41 12.77 8.34
N ILE A 103 2.25 13.31 7.95
CA ILE A 103 1.77 13.27 6.55
C ILE A 103 2.81 13.86 5.58
N THR A 104 3.52 14.91 5.98
CA THR A 104 4.62 15.50 5.18
C THR A 104 5.80 14.54 4.98
N ALA A 105 6.10 13.69 5.97
CA ALA A 105 7.12 12.66 5.83
C ALA A 105 6.66 11.51 4.93
N ILE A 106 5.39 11.09 5.02
CA ILE A 106 4.81 10.10 4.09
C ILE A 106 4.85 10.62 2.66
N GLU A 107 4.49 11.88 2.45
CA GLU A 107 4.56 12.53 1.14
C GLU A 107 6.01 12.56 0.61
N THR A 108 6.99 12.93 1.44
CA THR A 108 8.41 12.93 1.07
C THR A 108 8.91 11.52 0.71
N ILE A 109 8.53 10.51 1.49
CA ILE A 109 8.83 9.09 1.22
C ILE A 109 8.26 8.73 -0.15
N MET A 110 6.97 8.99 -0.36
CA MET A 110 6.30 8.65 -1.62
C MET A 110 6.93 9.37 -2.79
N ARG A 111 7.36 10.64 -2.66
CA ARG A 111 8.11 11.41 -3.68
C ARG A 111 9.50 10.85 -3.97
N GLY A 112 10.13 10.18 -3.01
CA GLY A 112 11.45 9.58 -3.14
C GLY A 112 11.47 8.20 -3.80
N LEU A 113 10.31 7.54 -3.94
CA LEU A 113 10.18 6.27 -4.67
C LEU A 113 10.48 6.45 -6.17
#